data_AF-A0A6L6C0M6-F1
#
_entry.id   AF-A0A6L6C0M6-F1
#
_cell.length_a   1.000
_cell.length_b   1.000
_cell.length_c   1.000
_cell.angle_alpha   90.00
_cell.angle_beta   90.00
_cell.angle_gamma   90.00
#
_symmetry.space_group_name_H-M   'P 1'
#
loop_
_entity.id
_entity.type
_entity.pdbx_description
1 polymer ?
#
loop_
_entity_poly.entity_id
_entity_poly.type
_entity_poly.pdbx_seq_one_letter_code
_entity_poly.pdbx_strand_id
1 'polypeptide(L)'
;MGPTAVLLLSCPDQPGVVASVADFVWRNGGNIIHAEQHTDLSQAGADQPGLFFQRVEFELSGFAVQRQDLAEAFQPIADQF
;
A
#
# COMPACT_ATOMS: atom_id res chain seq x y z
N MET A 1 -7.63 -12.31 18.00
CA MET A 1 -7.15 -11.54 16.84
C MET A 1 -7.85 -10.19 16.87
N GLY A 2 -7.07 -9.10 16.82
CA GLY A 2 -7.63 -7.76 16.74
C GLY A 2 -8.20 -7.46 15.35
N PRO A 3 -8.90 -6.32 15.16
CA PRO A 3 -9.37 -5.91 13.85
C PRO A 3 -8.18 -5.65 12.91
N THR A 4 -8.33 -6.00 11.63
CA THR A 4 -7.34 -5.74 10.57
C THR A 4 -7.91 -4.81 9.50
N ALA A 5 -7.04 -4.21 8.68
CA ALA A 5 -7.42 -3.52 7.45
C ALA A 5 -6.64 -4.11 6.27
N VAL A 6 -7.24 -4.07 5.08
CA VAL A 6 -6.60 -4.49 3.84
C VAL A 6 -6.52 -3.27 2.92
N LEU A 7 -5.30 -2.89 2.55
CA LEU A 7 -5.02 -1.92 1.52
C LEU A 7 -4.80 -2.67 0.20
N LEU A 8 -5.55 -2.27 -0.82
CA LEU A 8 -5.39 -2.74 -2.20
C LEU A 8 -5.01 -1.54 -3.05
N LEU A 9 -3.94 -1.67 -3.83
CA LEU A 9 -3.49 -0.61 -4.71
C LEU A 9 -3.02 -1.15 -6.06
N SER A 10 -3.15 -0.30 -7.08
CA SER A 10 -2.65 -0.51 -8.43
C SER A 10 -2.13 0.81 -9.00
N CYS A 11 -0.92 0.83 -9.55
CA CYS A 11 -0.29 2.02 -10.12
C CYS A 11 0.75 1.63 -11.19
N PRO A 12 1.20 2.56 -12.03
CA PRO A 12 2.41 2.37 -12.83
C PRO A 12 3.58 1.87 -11.95
N ASP A 13 4.28 0.84 -12.40
CA ASP A 13 5.42 0.29 -11.67
C ASP A 13 6.54 1.33 -11.58
N GLN A 14 6.92 1.68 -10.37
CA GLN A 14 8.01 2.61 -10.10
C GLN A 14 8.66 2.34 -8.72
N PRO A 15 9.94 2.71 -8.55
CA PRO A 15 10.62 2.56 -7.27
C PRO A 15 9.90 3.30 -6.14
N GLY A 16 9.79 2.65 -4.97
CA GLY A 16 9.31 3.29 -3.74
C GLY A 16 7.88 2.97 -3.33
N VAL A 17 7.05 2.33 -4.17
CA VAL A 17 5.67 1.97 -3.83
C VAL A 17 5.62 1.11 -2.56
N VAL A 18 6.32 -0.04 -2.57
CA VAL A 18 6.35 -0.99 -1.45
C VAL A 18 6.90 -0.35 -0.18
N ALA A 19 7.96 0.44 -0.29
CA ALA A 19 8.59 1.11 0.84
C ALA A 19 7.65 2.14 1.47
N SER A 20 6.97 2.95 0.66
CA SER A 20 6.04 3.99 1.14
C SER A 20 4.83 3.38 1.84
N VAL A 21 4.30 2.27 1.31
CA VAL A 21 3.19 1.54 1.93
C VAL A 21 3.61 0.91 3.26
N ALA A 22 4.77 0.27 3.32
CA ALA A 22 5.28 -0.32 4.56
C ALA A 22 5.59 0.76 5.63
N ASP A 23 6.18 1.88 5.21
CA ASP A 23 6.48 3.01 6.09
C ASP A 23 5.20 3.66 6.64
N PHE A 24 4.15 3.81 5.83
CA PHE A 24 2.83 4.27 6.30
C PHE A 24 2.29 3.40 7.43
N VAL A 25 2.31 2.07 7.24
CA VAL A 25 1.82 1.14 8.27
C VAL A 25 2.68 1.25 9.53
N TRP A 26 4.01 1.25 9.39
CA TRP A 26 4.94 1.31 10.53
C TRP A 26 4.82 2.62 11.32
N ARG A 27 4.79 3.78 10.64
CA ARG A 27 4.68 5.10 11.29
C ARG A 27 3.39 5.29 12.07
N ASN A 28 2.32 4.61 11.65
CA ASN A 28 1.04 4.62 12.33
C ASN A 28 0.91 3.50 13.39
N GLY A 29 2.00 2.81 13.72
CA GLY A 29 2.02 1.79 14.77
C GLY A 29 1.43 0.44 14.38
N GLY A 30 1.23 0.20 13.08
CA GLY A 30 0.68 -1.04 12.56
C GLY A 30 1.74 -2.12 12.34
N ASN A 31 1.27 -3.35 12.36
CA ASN A 31 2.06 -4.53 12.01
C ASN A 31 1.43 -5.20 10.78
N ILE A 32 2.24 -5.46 9.75
CA ILE A 32 1.80 -6.16 8.54
C ILE A 32 1.75 -7.66 8.84
N ILE A 33 0.59 -8.27 8.63
CA ILE A 33 0.38 -9.71 8.86
C ILE A 33 0.31 -10.51 7.56
N HIS A 34 0.04 -9.84 6.43
CA HIS A 34 0.07 -10.44 5.11
C HIS A 34 0.37 -9.37 4.07
N ALA A 35 1.30 -9.65 3.16
CA ALA A 35 1.61 -8.76 2.05
C ALA A 35 1.91 -9.56 0.78
N GLU A 36 1.32 -9.14 -0.32
CA GLU A 36 1.57 -9.68 -1.65
C GLU A 36 1.72 -8.53 -2.63
N GLN A 37 2.59 -8.73 -3.61
CA GLN A 37 2.80 -7.81 -4.71
C GLN A 37 2.93 -8.57 -6.02
N HIS A 38 2.45 -7.98 -7.10
CA HIS A 38 2.53 -8.51 -8.44
C HIS A 38 2.78 -7.38 -9.43
N THR A 39 3.71 -7.59 -10.35
CA THR A 39 3.97 -6.64 -11.44
C THR A 39 3.62 -7.32 -12.76
N ASP A 40 2.67 -6.72 -13.49
CA ASP A 40 2.34 -7.12 -14.85
C ASP A 40 3.17 -6.29 -15.83
N LEU A 41 4.10 -6.98 -16.51
CA LEU A 41 4.97 -6.38 -17.52
C LEU A 41 4.41 -6.52 -18.95
N SER A 42 3.21 -7.07 -19.14
CA SER A 42 2.62 -7.28 -20.46
C SER A 42 2.36 -5.99 -21.24
N GLN A 43 2.18 -4.87 -20.53
CA GLN A 43 1.97 -3.54 -21.09
C GLN A 43 3.23 -2.65 -21.01
N ALA A 44 4.37 -3.19 -20.57
CA ALA A 44 5.59 -2.41 -20.45
C ALA A 44 6.25 -2.18 -21.83
N GLY A 45 6.79 -0.99 -22.04
CA GLY A 45 7.49 -0.57 -23.26
C GLY A 45 8.63 0.38 -22.95
N ALA A 46 9.33 0.88 -23.98
CA ALA A 46 10.49 1.77 -23.81
C ALA A 46 10.18 3.03 -22.97
N ASP A 47 8.97 3.57 -23.12
CA ASP A 47 8.49 4.77 -22.43
C ASP A 47 7.21 4.50 -21.61
N GLN A 48 6.90 3.23 -21.33
CA GLN A 48 5.69 2.83 -20.61
C GLN A 48 6.05 1.84 -19.49
N PRO A 49 5.84 2.21 -18.21
CA PRO A 49 6.04 1.28 -17.10
C PRO A 49 5.00 0.15 -17.12
N GLY A 50 5.35 -0.99 -16.51
CA GLY A 50 4.40 -2.05 -16.23
C GLY A 50 3.34 -1.62 -15.22
N LEU A 51 2.38 -2.50 -14.93
CA LEU A 51 1.35 -2.25 -13.92
C LEU A 51 1.70 -2.98 -12.63
N PHE A 52 1.82 -2.24 -11.53
CA PHE A 52 2.11 -2.76 -10.20
C PHE A 52 0.81 -2.93 -9.40
N PHE A 53 0.72 -4.04 -8.67
CA PHE A 53 -0.38 -4.36 -7.76
C PHE A 53 0.17 -4.74 -6.40
N GLN A 54 -0.50 -4.30 -5.32
CA GLN A 54 -0.16 -4.74 -3.97
C GLN A 54 -1.41 -4.94 -3.11
N ARG A 55 -1.36 -5.97 -2.28
CA ARG A 55 -2.29 -6.22 -1.16
C ARG A 55 -1.49 -6.20 0.13
N VAL A 56 -1.86 -5.34 1.07
CA VAL A 56 -1.25 -5.29 2.41
C VAL A 56 -2.34 -5.38 3.46
N GLU A 57 -2.28 -6.42 4.29
CA GLU A 57 -3.12 -6.57 5.46
C GLU A 57 -2.32 -6.27 6.73
N PHE A 58 -2.88 -5.42 7.59
CA PHE A 58 -2.22 -4.98 8.82
C PHE A 58 -3.19 -4.87 10.00
N GLU A 59 -2.65 -4.97 11.20
CA GLU A 59 -3.41 -4.86 12.45
C GLU A 59 -3.80 -3.41 12.76
N LEU A 60 -5.03 -3.20 13.22
CA LEU A 60 -5.54 -1.89 13.66
C LEU A 60 -5.45 -1.67 15.17
N SER A 61 -5.08 -2.70 15.94
CA SER A 61 -4.90 -2.59 17.39
C SER A 61 -3.75 -1.63 17.71
N GLY A 62 -4.05 -0.48 18.32
CA GLY A 62 -3.03 0.55 18.60
C GLY A 62 -2.60 1.37 17.37
N PHE A 63 -3.29 1.23 16.23
CA PHE A 63 -3.02 2.02 15.04
C PHE A 63 -3.45 3.47 15.24
N ALA A 64 -2.61 4.41 14.82
CA ALA A 64 -2.82 5.84 15.07
C ALA A 64 -4.01 6.44 14.28
N VAL A 65 -4.36 5.84 13.14
CA VAL A 65 -5.44 6.32 12.26
C VAL A 65 -6.69 5.45 12.44
N GLN A 66 -7.86 6.07 12.61
CA GLN A 66 -9.09 5.30 12.68
C GLN A 66 -9.45 4.72 11.31
N ARG A 67 -10.14 3.58 11.30
CA ARG A 67 -10.50 2.87 10.04
C ARG A 67 -11.20 3.77 9.01
N GLN A 68 -12.08 4.66 9.46
CA GLN A 68 -12.83 5.56 8.57
C GLN A 68 -11.98 6.67 7.94
N ASP A 69 -10.84 6.99 8.57
CA ASP A 69 -9.93 8.08 8.16
C ASP A 69 -8.74 7.53 7.34
N LEU A 70 -8.62 6.20 7.20
CA LEU A 70 -7.50 5.54 6.50
C LEU A 70 -7.33 5.99 5.05
N ALA A 71 -8.45 6.15 4.32
CA ALA A 71 -8.41 6.56 2.93
C ALA A 71 -7.83 7.98 2.79
N GLU A 72 -8.28 8.91 3.62
CA GLU A 72 -7.77 10.29 3.65
C GLU A 72 -6.30 10.33 4.09
N ALA A 73 -5.95 9.57 5.13
CA ALA A 73 -4.57 9.50 5.63
C ALA A 73 -3.58 8.90 4.61
N PHE A 74 -4.04 7.98 3.75
CA PHE A 74 -3.22 7.36 2.71
C PHE A 74 -3.16 8.18 1.41
N GLN A 75 -4.08 9.13 1.21
CA GLN A 75 -4.18 9.93 -0.01
C GLN A 75 -2.86 10.60 -0.44
N PRO A 76 -2.03 11.19 0.45
CA PRO A 76 -0.77 11.82 0.05
C PRO A 76 0.25 10.83 -0.53
N ILE A 77 0.15 9.54 -0.19
CA ILE A 77 0.98 8.48 -0.77
C ILE A 77 0.39 8.07 -2.11
N ALA A 78 -0.94 7.89 -2.19
CA ALA A 78 -1.62 7.58 -3.43
C ALA A 78 -1.36 8.64 -4.52
N ASP A 79 -1.30 9.93 -4.18
CA ASP A 79 -1.03 11.00 -5.14
C ASP A 79 0.41 10.98 -5.72
N GLN A 80 1.33 10.20 -5.13
CA GLN A 80 2.71 10.07 -5.61
C GLN A 80 2.88 8.97 -6.67
N PHE A 81 1.88 8.09 -6.85
CA PHE A 81 1.95 6.87 -7.67
C PHE A 81 0.76 6.78 -8.63
#